data_AF-A0A7S1UP95-F1
#
_entry.id   AF-A0A7S1UP95-F1
#
_cell.length_a   1.000
_cell.length_b   1.000
_cell.length_c   1.000
_cell.angle_alpha   90.00
_cell.angle_beta   90.00
_cell.angle_gamma   90.00
#
_symmetry.space_group_name_H-M   'P 1'
#
loop_
_entity.id
_entity.type
_entity.pdbx_description
1 polymer ?
#
loop_
_entity_poly.entity_id
_entity_poly.type
_entity_poly.pdbx_seq_one_letter_code
_entity_poly.pdbx_strand_id
1 'polypeptide(L)'
;SNQSRTFCDATVSQTKDGGYKVEFKATNSNCRHPTLFMRGHDLRSNLDNLLSRLDAFDKQSPTLFVFECVQMYLLDGASRTLLKDLADACPKSAVLIYDPILGQDAFGRVMEQHLARAEVLIRPSSMTQVRTLEQHVDKVSSSGFNVGTVATDMWSAYQSVVTAEQRSKASKAEFLDEMEEWLLIMKHYALVIGVNHDELSPLCSTGETSLLGFDDGKCIVKTSAS
;
A
#
# COMPACT_ATOMS: atom_id res chain seq x y z
N SER A 1 -20.77 32.07 -10.77
CA SER A 1 -21.64 30.96 -11.21
C SER A 1 -20.99 29.64 -10.79
N ASN A 2 -21.44 29.08 -9.66
CA ASN A 2 -20.93 27.79 -9.16
C ASN A 2 -21.41 26.67 -10.09
N GLN A 3 -20.53 26.20 -10.97
CA GLN A 3 -20.76 24.97 -11.73
C GLN A 3 -20.63 23.79 -10.76
N SER A 4 -21.77 23.32 -10.28
CA SER A 4 -21.89 21.97 -9.72
C SER A 4 -21.47 20.97 -10.80
N ARG A 5 -20.36 20.26 -10.57
CA ARG A 5 -19.97 19.10 -11.39
C ARG A 5 -20.43 17.85 -10.65
N THR A 6 -21.42 17.17 -11.20
CA THR A 6 -21.90 15.91 -10.64
C THR A 6 -20.97 14.78 -11.09
N PHE A 7 -20.07 14.36 -10.21
CA PHE A 7 -19.38 13.07 -10.34
C PHE A 7 -20.24 12.04 -9.59
N CYS A 8 -20.74 11.02 -10.28
CA CYS A 8 -21.49 9.86 -9.77
C CYS A 8 -21.93 9.96 -8.30
N ASP A 9 -23.17 10.43 -8.08
CA ASP A 9 -23.85 10.52 -6.78
C ASP A 9 -23.09 11.20 -5.63
N ALA A 10 -21.97 11.86 -5.92
CA ALA A 10 -21.22 12.70 -5.02
C ALA A 10 -21.55 14.16 -5.33
N THR A 11 -22.18 14.84 -4.38
CA THR A 11 -22.36 16.29 -4.45
C THR A 11 -21.11 16.92 -3.86
N VAL A 12 -20.30 17.53 -4.72
CA VAL A 12 -19.18 18.37 -4.27
C VAL A 12 -19.72 19.78 -4.04
N SER A 13 -19.68 20.24 -2.79
CA SER A 13 -20.08 21.58 -2.40
C SER A 13 -18.92 22.30 -1.74
N GLN A 14 -18.76 23.59 -2.03
CA GLN A 14 -17.74 24.40 -1.36
C GLN A 14 -18.24 24.75 0.04
N THR A 15 -17.44 24.45 1.06
CA THR A 15 -17.75 24.80 2.45
C THR A 15 -17.46 26.28 2.69
N LYS A 16 -18.08 26.85 3.73
CA LYS A 16 -17.99 28.30 4.03
C LYS A 16 -16.57 28.76 4.40
N ASP A 17 -15.71 27.85 4.81
CA ASP A 17 -14.29 28.00 5.11
C ASP A 17 -13.38 27.79 3.90
N GLY A 18 -13.94 27.61 2.69
CA GLY A 18 -13.18 27.46 1.45
C GLY A 18 -12.74 26.03 1.12
N GLY A 19 -13.08 25.05 1.96
CA GLY A 19 -12.92 23.63 1.68
C GLY A 19 -13.97 23.08 0.70
N TYR A 20 -13.90 21.78 0.45
CA TYR A 20 -14.88 21.04 -0.35
C TYR A 20 -15.47 19.91 0.47
N LYS A 21 -16.80 19.87 0.58
CA LYS A 21 -17.56 18.76 1.14
C LYS A 21 -18.04 17.88 0.01
N VAL A 22 -17.68 16.60 0.08
CA VAL A 22 -18.15 15.56 -0.84
C VAL A 22 -19.21 14.74 -0.13
N GLU A 23 -20.46 14.88 -0.52
CA GLU A 23 -21.58 14.11 0.02
C GLU A 23 -22.00 13.02 -0.97
N PHE A 24 -21.84 11.76 -0.57
CA PHE A 24 -22.36 10.63 -1.33
C PHE A 24 -23.84 10.46 -0.99
N LYS A 25 -24.72 10.58 -1.99
CA LYS A 25 -26.13 10.22 -1.84
C LYS A 25 -26.24 8.72 -1.69
N ALA A 26 -26.74 8.27 -0.54
CA ALA A 26 -27.14 6.88 -0.37
C ALA A 26 -28.22 6.53 -1.42
N THR A 27 -27.80 5.74 -2.41
CA THR A 27 -28.63 4.97 -3.34
C THR A 27 -29.70 5.75 -4.12
N ASN A 28 -29.38 6.10 -5.36
CA ASN A 28 -30.29 5.86 -6.48
C ASN A 28 -29.55 4.97 -7.49
N SER A 29 -30.17 3.86 -7.84
CA SER A 29 -29.55 2.63 -8.34
C SER A 29 -29.02 2.65 -9.78
N ASN A 30 -28.55 3.78 -10.34
CA ASN A 30 -28.15 3.83 -11.76
C ASN A 30 -26.97 4.74 -12.13
N CYS A 31 -26.10 5.14 -11.19
CA CYS A 31 -24.77 5.65 -11.55
C CYS A 31 -23.76 4.50 -11.56
N ARG A 32 -23.52 3.89 -12.73
CA ARG A 32 -22.39 2.98 -12.97
C ARG A 32 -21.31 3.77 -13.72
N HIS A 33 -20.19 4.08 -13.08
CA HIS A 33 -18.98 4.39 -13.84
C HIS A 33 -18.52 3.08 -14.50
N PRO A 34 -18.24 3.05 -15.81
CA PRO A 34 -17.99 1.80 -16.51
C PRO A 34 -16.75 1.04 -15.99
N THR A 35 -15.83 1.75 -15.33
CA THR A 35 -14.54 1.20 -14.90
C THR A 35 -14.20 1.46 -13.42
N LEU A 36 -15.08 2.14 -12.66
CA LEU A 36 -14.81 2.49 -11.25
C LEU A 36 -15.94 1.99 -10.36
N PHE A 37 -15.57 1.24 -9.33
CA PHE A 37 -16.50 0.64 -8.39
C PHE A 37 -16.06 0.97 -6.96
N MET A 38 -17.01 1.45 -6.15
CA MET A 38 -16.82 1.64 -4.70
C MET A 38 -17.66 0.61 -3.95
N ARG A 39 -17.05 -0.07 -3.00
CA ARG A 39 -17.71 -1.09 -2.17
C ARG A 39 -17.25 -0.98 -0.72
N GLY A 40 -18.22 -0.87 0.19
CA GLY A 40 -17.96 -1.03 1.62
C GLY A 40 -17.72 -2.51 1.93
N HIS A 41 -16.58 -2.81 2.55
CA HIS A 41 -16.26 -4.13 3.03
C HIS A 41 -15.30 -4.04 4.21
N ASP A 42 -15.52 -4.88 5.22
CA ASP A 42 -14.57 -5.06 6.30
C ASP A 42 -13.53 -6.08 5.84
N LEU A 43 -12.28 -5.63 5.64
CA LEU A 43 -11.17 -6.45 5.16
C LEU A 43 -10.79 -7.60 6.10
N ARG A 44 -11.35 -7.65 7.31
CA ARG A 44 -11.19 -8.76 8.27
C ARG A 44 -12.20 -9.88 8.03
N SER A 45 -13.23 -9.62 7.23
CA SER A 45 -14.29 -10.58 6.90
C SER A 45 -13.91 -11.43 5.69
N ASN A 46 -14.72 -12.45 5.40
CA ASN A 46 -14.50 -13.33 4.27
C ASN A 46 -14.48 -12.57 2.92
N LEU A 47 -13.36 -12.68 2.20
CA LEU A 47 -13.11 -12.04 0.92
C LEU A 47 -14.10 -12.46 -0.18
N ASP A 48 -14.63 -13.69 -0.14
CA ASP A 48 -15.61 -14.17 -1.13
C ASP A 48 -16.87 -13.30 -1.17
N ASN A 49 -17.28 -12.74 -0.03
CA ASN A 49 -18.41 -11.80 0.04
C ASN A 49 -18.09 -10.48 -0.68
N LEU A 50 -16.85 -10.01 -0.64
CA LEU A 50 -16.44 -8.86 -1.44
C LEU A 50 -16.45 -9.24 -2.92
N LEU A 51 -15.76 -10.31 -3.29
CA LEU A 51 -15.60 -10.72 -4.69
C LEU A 51 -16.94 -11.02 -5.37
N SER A 52 -17.91 -11.62 -4.66
CA SER A 52 -19.25 -11.89 -5.19
C SER A 52 -20.08 -10.62 -5.47
N ARG A 53 -19.66 -9.46 -4.94
CA ARG A 53 -20.33 -8.15 -5.14
C ARG A 53 -19.58 -7.27 -6.15
N LEU A 54 -18.53 -7.80 -6.78
CA LEU A 54 -17.74 -7.16 -7.83
C LEU A 54 -18.12 -7.76 -9.19
N ASP A 55 -19.33 -7.49 -9.66
CA ASP A 55 -19.92 -8.09 -10.88
C ASP A 55 -19.06 -7.97 -12.16
N ALA A 56 -18.17 -6.98 -12.21
CA ALA A 56 -17.28 -6.71 -13.36
C ALA A 56 -15.82 -7.11 -13.12
N PHE A 57 -15.50 -7.69 -11.95
CA PHE A 57 -14.15 -8.09 -11.61
C PHE A 57 -13.87 -9.51 -12.11
N ASP A 58 -13.07 -9.60 -13.17
CA ASP A 58 -12.55 -10.86 -13.67
C ASP A 58 -11.28 -11.27 -12.92
N LYS A 59 -11.37 -12.36 -12.16
CA LYS A 59 -10.26 -12.92 -11.39
C LYS A 59 -9.09 -13.40 -12.27
N GLN A 60 -9.34 -13.69 -13.56
CA GLN A 60 -8.29 -14.14 -14.49
C GLN A 60 -7.48 -12.98 -15.07
N SER A 61 -7.97 -11.75 -14.96
CA SER A 61 -7.27 -10.57 -15.44
C SER A 61 -6.12 -10.19 -14.50
N PRO A 62 -4.99 -9.67 -15.05
CA PRO A 62 -3.88 -9.17 -14.23
C PRO A 62 -4.41 -8.12 -13.23
N THR A 63 -4.22 -8.38 -11.93
CA THR A 63 -4.78 -7.52 -10.87
C THR A 63 -3.68 -6.99 -9.97
N LEU A 64 -3.69 -5.68 -9.72
CA LEU A 64 -2.85 -5.05 -8.70
C LEU A 64 -3.71 -4.70 -7.47
N PHE A 65 -3.36 -5.26 -6.32
CA PHE A 65 -3.90 -4.87 -5.02
C PHE A 65 -3.01 -3.83 -4.37
N VAL A 66 -3.59 -2.74 -3.88
CA VAL A 66 -2.84 -1.66 -3.22
C VAL A 66 -3.32 -1.51 -1.78
N PHE A 67 -2.40 -1.62 -0.85
CA PHE A 67 -2.59 -1.36 0.57
C PHE A 67 -1.67 -0.23 1.00
N GLU A 68 -2.22 0.97 1.15
CA GLU A 68 -1.48 2.16 1.58
C GLU A 68 -1.92 2.54 3.00
N CYS A 69 -1.06 2.29 3.97
CA CYS A 69 -1.35 2.42 5.41
C CYS A 69 -2.59 1.63 5.83
N VAL A 70 -2.65 0.34 5.48
CA VAL A 70 -3.83 -0.52 5.75
C VAL A 70 -3.48 -1.74 6.58
N GLN A 71 -2.47 -2.53 6.17
CA GLN A 71 -2.20 -3.81 6.84
C GLN A 71 -1.75 -3.59 8.28
N MET A 72 -1.10 -2.46 8.57
CA MET A 72 -0.66 -2.07 9.91
C MET A 72 -1.78 -2.09 10.97
N TYR A 73 -3.03 -1.83 10.58
CA TYR A 73 -4.18 -1.77 11.49
C TYR A 73 -4.84 -3.12 11.74
N LEU A 74 -4.52 -4.14 10.93
CA LEU A 74 -5.12 -5.47 11.04
C LEU A 74 -4.36 -6.31 12.06
N LEU A 75 -5.07 -7.23 12.73
CA LEU A 75 -4.43 -8.35 13.42
C LEU A 75 -3.53 -9.10 12.43
N ASP A 76 -2.34 -9.53 12.87
CA ASP A 76 -1.36 -10.16 11.97
C ASP A 76 -1.95 -11.39 11.24
N GLY A 77 -2.72 -12.21 11.96
CA GLY A 77 -3.44 -13.35 11.37
C GLY A 77 -4.42 -12.92 10.27
N ALA A 78 -5.28 -11.93 10.54
CA ALA A 78 -6.25 -11.43 9.56
C ALA A 78 -5.56 -10.82 8.33
N SER A 79 -4.45 -10.13 8.54
CA SER A 79 -3.63 -9.57 7.46
C SER A 79 -3.03 -10.64 6.55
N ARG A 80 -2.47 -11.72 7.13
CA ARG A 80 -1.95 -12.86 6.37
C ARG A 80 -3.05 -13.61 5.62
N THR A 81 -4.19 -13.85 6.28
CA THR A 81 -5.36 -14.46 5.65
C THR A 81 -5.82 -13.63 4.45
N LEU A 82 -5.94 -12.31 4.59
CA LEU A 82 -6.33 -11.42 3.49
C LEU A 82 -5.37 -11.54 2.29
N LEU A 83 -4.06 -11.47 2.53
CA LEU A 83 -3.07 -11.62 1.45
C LEU A 83 -3.16 -12.99 0.78
N LYS A 84 -3.32 -14.05 1.57
CA LYS A 84 -3.49 -15.41 1.08
C LYS A 84 -4.75 -15.56 0.23
N ASP A 85 -5.88 -15.10 0.73
CA ASP A 85 -7.16 -15.21 0.03
C ASP A 85 -7.13 -14.44 -1.31
N LEU A 86 -6.44 -13.30 -1.36
CA LEU A 86 -6.25 -12.53 -2.60
C LEU A 86 -5.37 -13.28 -3.61
N ALA A 87 -4.25 -13.83 -3.16
CA ALA A 87 -3.34 -14.60 -4.00
C ALA A 87 -4.02 -15.88 -4.54
N ASP A 88 -4.78 -16.57 -3.69
CA ASP A 88 -5.54 -17.78 -4.06
C ASP A 88 -6.69 -17.44 -5.03
N ALA A 89 -7.36 -16.31 -4.84
CA ALA A 89 -8.49 -15.90 -5.70
C ALA A 89 -8.06 -15.38 -7.07
N CYS A 90 -6.88 -14.75 -7.17
CA CYS A 90 -6.41 -14.07 -8.38
C CYS A 90 -5.07 -14.66 -8.85
N PRO A 91 -5.07 -15.64 -9.77
CA PRO A 91 -3.87 -16.40 -10.17
C PRO A 91 -2.81 -15.54 -10.87
N LYS A 92 -3.19 -14.38 -11.39
CA LYS A 92 -2.27 -13.40 -11.99
C LYS A 92 -2.41 -12.07 -11.26
N SER A 93 -1.73 -11.92 -10.14
CA SER A 93 -1.82 -10.73 -9.32
C SER A 93 -0.49 -10.25 -8.74
N ALA A 94 -0.48 -8.96 -8.44
CA ALA A 94 0.53 -8.28 -7.68
C ALA A 94 -0.10 -7.60 -6.46
N VAL A 95 0.66 -7.46 -5.40
CA VAL A 95 0.30 -6.66 -4.23
C VAL A 95 1.36 -5.59 -4.00
N LEU A 96 0.93 -4.35 -3.79
CA LEU A 96 1.73 -3.21 -3.36
C LEU A 96 1.32 -2.84 -1.94
N ILE A 97 2.26 -2.86 -1.01
CA ILE A 97 2.05 -2.50 0.39
C ILE A 97 2.97 -1.33 0.73
N TYR A 98 2.39 -0.23 1.18
CA TYR A 98 3.07 0.87 1.83
C TYR A 98 2.60 0.93 3.27
N ASP A 99 3.48 0.64 4.23
CA ASP A 99 3.13 0.63 5.66
C ASP A 99 4.36 1.02 6.50
N PRO A 100 4.16 1.58 7.71
CA PRO A 100 5.26 1.82 8.64
C PRO A 100 5.89 0.51 9.11
N ILE A 101 7.21 0.53 9.29
CA ILE A 101 7.99 -0.52 9.93
C ILE A 101 8.59 0.00 11.22
N LEU A 102 8.44 -0.76 12.31
CA LEU A 102 8.91 -0.32 13.62
C LEU A 102 10.41 -0.53 13.83
N GLY A 103 11.06 -1.38 13.04
CA GLY A 103 12.46 -1.73 13.26
C GLY A 103 12.74 -2.24 14.68
N GLN A 104 13.99 -2.07 15.10
CA GLN A 104 14.51 -2.46 16.42
C GLN A 104 15.18 -1.30 17.17
N ASP A 105 15.14 -0.08 16.62
CA ASP A 105 15.83 1.07 17.17
C ASP A 105 14.95 1.93 18.11
N ALA A 106 15.50 3.05 18.57
CA ALA A 106 14.82 3.96 19.48
C ALA A 106 13.64 4.69 18.83
N PHE A 107 13.74 5.04 17.55
CA PHE A 107 12.68 5.73 16.82
C PHE A 107 11.46 4.82 16.70
N GLY A 108 11.68 3.57 16.30
CA GLY A 108 10.69 2.51 16.31
C GLY A 108 9.91 2.34 17.61
N ARG A 109 10.63 2.33 18.74
CA ARG A 109 10.02 2.23 20.08
C ARG A 109 9.16 3.46 20.40
N VAL A 110 9.61 4.65 20.03
CA VAL A 110 8.85 5.90 20.23
C VAL A 110 7.60 5.91 19.36
N MET A 111 7.73 5.54 18.07
CA MET A 111 6.59 5.41 17.15
C MET A 111 5.53 4.45 17.71
N GLU A 112 5.96 3.28 18.17
CA GLU A 112 5.06 2.28 18.75
C GLU A 112 4.33 2.81 20.00
N GLN A 113 5.03 3.53 20.88
CA GLN A 113 4.44 4.16 22.05
C GLN A 113 3.44 5.26 21.66
N HIS A 114 3.74 6.07 20.65
CA HIS A 114 2.84 7.11 20.16
C HIS A 114 1.54 6.51 19.59
N LEU A 115 1.65 5.48 18.76
CA LEU A 115 0.49 4.78 18.19
C LEU A 115 -0.35 4.06 19.27
N ALA A 116 0.29 3.53 20.31
CA ALA A 116 -0.41 2.95 21.45
C ALA A 116 -1.17 4.01 22.26
N ARG A 117 -0.54 5.16 22.55
CA ARG A 117 -1.18 6.29 23.25
C ARG A 117 -2.33 6.90 22.47
N ALA A 118 -2.26 6.87 21.14
CA ALA A 118 -3.32 7.32 20.25
C ALA A 118 -4.47 6.29 20.10
N GLU A 119 -4.39 5.14 20.77
CA GLU A 119 -5.39 4.04 20.68
C GLU A 119 -5.59 3.47 19.27
N VAL A 120 -4.59 3.64 18.40
CA VAL A 120 -4.59 3.12 17.02
C VAL A 120 -3.94 1.74 16.93
N LEU A 121 -3.07 1.42 17.90
CA LEU A 121 -2.30 0.18 17.89
C LEU A 121 -3.05 -1.01 18.50
N ILE A 122 -3.55 -1.90 17.65
CA ILE A 122 -4.10 -3.20 18.07
C ILE A 122 -2.95 -4.20 18.28
N ARG A 123 -3.10 -5.14 19.23
CA ARG A 123 -2.11 -6.20 19.47
C ARG A 123 -2.77 -7.59 19.47
N PRO A 124 -2.19 -8.60 18.79
CA PRO A 124 -1.02 -8.53 17.90
C PRO A 124 -1.39 -8.02 16.49
N SER A 125 -1.06 -6.77 16.14
CA SER A 125 -1.22 -6.27 14.77
C SER A 125 -0.07 -6.69 13.86
N SER A 126 -0.32 -6.66 12.55
CA SER A 126 0.72 -6.85 11.53
C SER A 126 1.96 -6.01 11.82
N MET A 127 1.81 -4.72 12.14
CA MET A 127 2.96 -3.84 12.38
C MET A 127 3.79 -4.27 13.61
N THR A 128 3.16 -4.83 14.65
CA THR A 128 3.91 -5.30 15.83
C THR A 128 4.63 -6.62 15.62
N GLN A 129 4.12 -7.46 14.72
CA GLN A 129 4.69 -8.78 14.41
C GLN A 129 5.66 -8.76 13.22
N VAL A 130 5.49 -7.80 12.31
CA VAL A 130 6.25 -7.63 11.08
C VAL A 130 6.88 -6.25 11.12
N ARG A 131 8.07 -6.18 11.72
CA ARG A 131 8.75 -4.96 12.12
C ARG A 131 9.87 -4.56 11.18
N THR A 132 10.36 -5.45 10.32
CA THR A 132 11.48 -5.19 9.40
C THR A 132 11.10 -5.50 7.95
N LEU A 133 11.90 -5.01 7.00
CA LEU A 133 11.72 -5.28 5.58
C LEU A 133 11.79 -6.79 5.29
N GLU A 134 12.71 -7.52 5.91
CA GLU A 134 12.84 -8.99 5.77
C GLU A 134 11.55 -9.69 6.19
N GLN A 135 10.99 -9.29 7.33
CA GLN A 135 9.75 -9.87 7.83
C GLN A 135 8.57 -9.55 6.90
N HIS A 136 8.55 -8.37 6.28
CA HIS A 136 7.56 -8.01 5.27
C HIS A 136 7.69 -8.88 4.02
N VAL A 137 8.91 -9.06 3.51
CA VAL A 137 9.19 -9.95 2.38
C VAL A 137 8.73 -11.38 2.70
N ASP A 138 9.09 -11.89 3.86
CA ASP A 138 8.70 -13.24 4.29
C ASP A 138 7.20 -13.38 4.44
N LYS A 139 6.52 -12.40 5.04
CA LYS A 139 5.06 -12.41 5.16
C LYS A 139 4.38 -12.43 3.79
N VAL A 140 4.76 -11.53 2.88
CA VAL A 140 4.12 -11.42 1.57
C VAL A 140 4.37 -12.68 0.74
N SER A 141 5.62 -13.15 0.69
CA SER A 141 6.01 -14.37 -0.01
C SER A 141 5.29 -15.61 0.54
N SER A 142 5.25 -15.79 1.87
CA SER A 142 4.55 -16.92 2.50
C SER A 142 3.02 -16.85 2.40
N SER A 143 2.46 -15.69 2.05
CA SER A 143 1.02 -15.50 1.83
C SER A 143 0.62 -15.69 0.36
N GLY A 144 1.45 -16.33 -0.46
CA GLY A 144 1.10 -16.74 -1.83
C GLY A 144 1.67 -15.86 -2.95
N PHE A 145 2.26 -14.71 -2.62
CA PHE A 145 3.00 -13.88 -3.59
C PHE A 145 4.47 -14.33 -3.69
N ASN A 146 4.67 -15.61 -4.00
CA ASN A 146 5.95 -16.31 -3.85
C ASN A 146 6.82 -16.38 -5.11
N VAL A 147 6.32 -16.00 -6.28
CA VAL A 147 7.10 -15.95 -7.52
C VAL A 147 8.18 -14.88 -7.42
N GLY A 148 7.82 -13.71 -6.88
CA GLY A 148 8.75 -12.63 -6.59
C GLY A 148 8.21 -11.73 -5.49
N THR A 149 9.08 -11.28 -4.59
CA THR A 149 8.78 -10.26 -3.61
C THR A 149 10.01 -9.35 -3.46
N VAL A 150 9.79 -8.04 -3.50
CA VAL A 150 10.82 -7.03 -3.24
C VAL A 150 10.32 -6.07 -2.17
N ALA A 151 11.20 -5.64 -1.27
CA ALA A 151 10.92 -4.59 -0.30
C ALA A 151 12.07 -3.58 -0.22
N THR A 152 11.75 -2.31 -0.02
CA THR A 152 12.70 -1.23 0.25
C THR A 152 12.11 -0.31 1.32
N ASP A 153 12.96 0.38 2.09
CA ASP A 153 12.51 1.53 2.87
C ASP A 153 12.32 2.76 1.97
N MET A 154 11.59 3.76 2.46
CA MET A 154 11.28 4.96 1.66
C MET A 154 12.48 5.87 1.42
N TRP A 155 13.51 5.84 2.27
CA TRP A 155 14.73 6.59 2.02
C TRP A 155 15.49 5.97 0.84
N SER A 156 15.64 4.66 0.87
CA SER A 156 16.19 3.86 -0.23
C SER A 156 15.41 4.06 -1.55
N ALA A 157 14.08 4.07 -1.49
CA ALA A 157 13.23 4.38 -2.64
C ALA A 157 13.39 5.82 -3.14
N TYR A 158 13.44 6.81 -2.25
CA TYR A 158 13.68 8.21 -2.60
C TYR A 158 15.01 8.42 -3.34
N GLN A 159 16.04 7.65 -2.96
CA GLN A 159 17.34 7.73 -3.61
C GLN A 159 17.38 7.06 -4.99
N SER A 160 16.61 5.99 -5.19
CA SER A 160 16.68 5.12 -6.38
C SER A 160 15.54 5.35 -7.38
N VAL A 161 14.29 5.34 -6.91
CA VAL A 161 13.06 5.48 -7.71
C VAL A 161 12.83 6.93 -8.14
N VAL A 162 13.06 7.89 -7.25
CA VAL A 162 12.83 9.31 -7.54
C VAL A 162 14.05 9.90 -8.22
N THR A 163 13.89 10.49 -9.41
CA THR A 163 14.99 11.07 -10.18
C THR A 163 15.56 12.32 -9.51
N ALA A 164 16.82 12.66 -9.82
CA ALA A 164 17.45 13.88 -9.33
C ALA A 164 16.66 15.15 -9.71
N GLU A 165 16.03 15.16 -10.89
CA GLU A 165 15.16 16.25 -11.34
C GLU A 165 13.91 16.38 -10.48
N GLN A 166 13.20 15.27 -10.22
CA GLN A 166 12.03 15.26 -9.35
C GLN A 166 12.36 15.72 -7.94
N ARG A 167 13.49 15.27 -7.38
CA ARG A 167 13.99 15.74 -6.07
C ARG A 167 14.28 17.24 -6.08
N SER A 168 15.00 17.72 -7.09
CA SER A 168 15.30 19.15 -7.24
C SER A 168 14.04 20.01 -7.37
N LYS A 169 13.02 19.50 -8.08
CA LYS A 169 11.72 20.17 -8.19
C LYS A 169 11.00 20.22 -6.85
N ALA A 170 10.99 19.12 -6.09
CA ALA A 170 10.37 19.05 -4.77
C ALA A 170 11.04 20.01 -3.77
N SER A 171 12.38 20.08 -3.73
CA SER A 171 13.13 20.97 -2.84
C SER A 171 12.93 22.47 -3.09
N LYS A 172 12.28 22.85 -4.21
CA LYS A 172 11.92 24.25 -4.49
C LYS A 172 10.58 24.66 -3.90
N ALA A 173 9.74 23.71 -3.50
CA ALA A 173 8.44 24.00 -2.94
C ALA A 173 8.56 24.60 -1.53
N GLU A 174 9.42 24.02 -0.70
CA GLU A 174 9.67 24.43 0.68
C GLU A 174 11.08 24.00 1.10
N PHE A 175 11.71 24.80 1.97
CA PHE A 175 13.02 24.47 2.51
C PHE A 175 12.87 23.47 3.66
N LEU A 176 13.56 22.33 3.57
CA LEU A 176 13.61 21.31 4.61
C LEU A 176 14.93 21.46 5.39
N ASP A 177 14.85 21.94 6.63
CA ASP A 177 15.99 22.13 7.53
C ASP A 177 16.28 20.91 8.42
N GLU A 178 15.25 20.12 8.74
CA GLU A 178 15.35 18.91 9.58
C GLU A 178 15.57 17.62 8.76
N MET A 179 16.70 17.54 8.06
CA MET A 179 17.03 16.40 7.20
C MET A 179 17.18 15.09 7.97
N GLU A 180 17.69 15.13 9.19
CA GLU A 180 17.88 13.96 10.05
C GLU A 180 16.55 13.33 10.47
N GLU A 181 15.58 14.15 10.88
CA GLU A 181 14.25 13.68 11.29
C GLU A 181 13.50 13.09 10.10
N TRP A 182 13.59 13.75 8.95
CA TRP A 182 12.99 13.23 7.73
C TRP A 182 13.61 11.89 7.31
N LEU A 183 14.93 11.73 7.39
CA LEU A 183 15.59 10.45 7.12
C LEU A 183 15.16 9.36 8.10
N LEU A 184 14.99 9.68 9.39
CA LEU A 184 14.47 8.73 10.38
C LEU A 184 13.06 8.27 10.01
N ILE A 185 12.17 9.18 9.63
CA ILE A 185 10.81 8.84 9.17
C ILE A 185 10.89 7.95 7.93
N MET A 186 11.65 8.34 6.91
CA MET A 186 11.74 7.63 5.63
C MET A 186 12.29 6.21 5.78
N LYS A 187 13.19 5.96 6.74
CA LYS A 187 13.69 4.61 7.05
C LYS A 187 12.68 3.71 7.78
N HIS A 188 11.61 4.29 8.32
CA HIS A 188 10.58 3.58 9.09
C HIS A 188 9.27 3.42 8.32
N TYR A 189 9.32 3.51 6.99
CA TYR A 189 8.23 3.11 6.10
C TYR A 189 8.77 2.17 5.04
N ALA A 190 8.02 1.10 4.80
CA ALA A 190 8.34 0.10 3.80
C ALA A 190 7.46 0.26 2.57
N LEU A 191 8.06 0.08 1.40
CA LEU A 191 7.40 -0.19 0.15
C LEU A 191 7.69 -1.63 -0.25
N VAL A 192 6.64 -2.44 -0.38
CA VAL A 192 6.74 -3.89 -0.63
C VAL A 192 5.91 -4.24 -1.85
N ILE A 193 6.48 -5.00 -2.77
CA ILE A 193 5.78 -5.55 -3.93
C ILE A 193 5.93 -7.06 -3.93
N GLY A 194 4.82 -7.78 -4.02
CA GLY A 194 4.79 -9.23 -4.20
C GLY A 194 4.00 -9.62 -5.44
N VAL A 195 4.41 -10.68 -6.12
CA VAL A 195 3.71 -11.23 -7.30
C VAL A 195 3.57 -12.75 -7.20
N ASN A 196 2.49 -13.28 -7.76
CA ASN A 196 2.22 -14.73 -7.78
C ASN A 196 2.26 -15.34 -9.20
N HIS A 197 2.73 -14.59 -10.20
CA HIS A 197 2.77 -15.03 -11.59
C HIS A 197 4.01 -14.52 -12.32
N ASP A 198 4.64 -15.37 -13.15
CA ASP A 198 5.92 -15.09 -13.80
C ASP A 198 5.89 -13.86 -14.71
N GLU A 199 4.81 -13.67 -15.48
CA GLU A 199 4.62 -12.45 -16.30
C GLU A 199 4.68 -11.14 -15.50
N LEU A 200 4.43 -11.18 -14.18
CA LEU A 200 4.49 -10.03 -13.29
C LEU A 200 5.84 -9.92 -12.56
N SER A 201 6.72 -10.93 -12.65
CA SER A 201 8.06 -10.91 -12.04
C SER A 201 8.91 -9.67 -12.34
N PRO A 202 8.79 -8.99 -13.51
CA PRO A 202 9.53 -7.74 -13.74
C PRO A 202 9.18 -6.62 -12.74
N LEU A 203 8.03 -6.66 -12.05
CA LEU A 203 7.70 -5.70 -10.99
C LEU A 203 8.59 -5.82 -9.76
N CYS A 204 9.26 -6.96 -9.58
CA CYS A 204 10.17 -7.22 -8.47
C CYS A 204 11.65 -7.09 -8.88
N SER A 205 11.94 -6.67 -10.11
CA SER A 205 13.30 -6.52 -10.61
C SER A 205 14.03 -5.32 -10.00
N THR A 206 15.34 -5.46 -9.83
CA THR A 206 16.26 -4.45 -9.27
C THR A 206 17.40 -4.17 -10.25
N GLY A 207 18.17 -3.11 -9.98
CA GLY A 207 19.31 -2.70 -10.81
C GLY A 207 18.90 -2.14 -12.18
N GLU A 208 19.74 -2.35 -13.19
CA GLU A 208 19.51 -1.81 -14.55
C GLU A 208 18.23 -2.33 -15.22
N THR A 209 17.75 -3.51 -14.78
CA THR A 209 16.53 -4.12 -15.31
C THR A 209 15.27 -3.69 -14.56
N SER A 210 15.40 -2.89 -13.50
CA SER A 210 14.28 -2.50 -12.66
C SER A 210 13.26 -1.65 -13.40
N LEU A 211 12.03 -2.15 -13.52
CA LEU A 211 10.93 -1.39 -14.10
C LEU A 211 10.55 -0.17 -13.23
N LEU A 212 10.72 -0.29 -11.91
CA LEU A 212 10.31 0.72 -10.94
C LEU A 212 11.49 1.55 -10.41
N GLY A 213 12.71 1.30 -10.88
CA GLY A 213 13.92 2.01 -10.45
C GLY A 213 14.46 1.56 -9.09
N PHE A 214 14.16 0.34 -8.66
CA PHE A 214 14.75 -0.27 -7.48
C PHE A 214 16.23 -0.60 -7.68
N ASP A 215 17.04 -0.35 -6.65
CA ASP A 215 18.48 -0.57 -6.66
C ASP A 215 18.87 -1.87 -5.92
N ASP A 216 19.81 -2.64 -6.47
CA ASP A 216 20.23 -3.95 -5.93
C ASP A 216 20.75 -3.87 -4.49
N GLY A 217 21.43 -2.77 -4.13
CA GLY A 217 22.02 -2.58 -2.81
C GLY A 217 21.06 -2.01 -1.76
N LYS A 218 19.82 -1.73 -2.15
CA LYS A 218 18.84 -1.00 -1.33
C LYS A 218 17.51 -1.73 -1.15
N CYS A 219 17.38 -2.91 -1.75
CA CYS A 219 16.17 -3.71 -1.70
C CYS A 219 16.46 -5.10 -1.13
N ILE A 220 15.44 -5.67 -0.51
CA ILE A 220 15.41 -7.07 -0.10
C ILE A 220 14.54 -7.80 -1.11
N VAL A 221 15.13 -8.75 -1.84
CA VAL A 221 14.44 -9.52 -2.88
C VAL A 221 14.37 -10.98 -2.46
N LYS A 222 13.21 -11.59 -2.68
CA LYS A 222 12.97 -13.02 -2.55
C LYS A 222 12.20 -13.51 -3.76
N THR A 223 12.80 -14.41 -4.52
CA THR A 223 12.17 -15.09 -5.65
C THR A 223 12.09 -16.58 -5.34
N SER A 224 11.16 -17.29 -5.96
CA SER A 224 11.18 -18.75 -5.93
C SER A 224 12.49 -19.23 -6.56
N ALA A 225 13.24 -20.07 -5.85
CA ALA A 225 14.36 -20.78 -6.45
C ALA A 225 13.82 -21.63 -7.61
N SER A 226 14.39 -21.43 -8.80
CA SER A 226 14.15 -22.28 -9.98
C SER A 226 14.52 -23.73 -9.70
#